data_AF-A0A7Y4Q8W7-F1
#
_entry.id   AF-A0A7Y4Q8W7-F1
#
_cell.length_a   1.000
_cell.length_b   1.000
_cell.length_c   1.000
_cell.angle_alpha   90.00
_cell.angle_beta   90.00
_cell.angle_gamma   90.00
#
_symmetry.space_group_name_H-M   'P 1'
#
loop_
_entity.id
_entity.type
_entity.pdbx_description
1 polymer ?
#
loop_
_entity_poly.entity_id
_entity_poly.type
_entity_poly.pdbx_seq_one_letter_code
_entity_poly.pdbx_strand_id
1 'polypeptide(L)' 'PGDAFNSSSSFWIGNVSSQSYNNGRFGTYYYWDIQGNLKGTRGFLDLSGGKKRGVKLVFPWR' A
#
# COMPACT_ATOMS: atom_id res chain seq x y z
N PRO A 1 -24.20 18.10 -12.06
CA PRO A 1 -23.70 16.70 -12.00
C PRO A 1 -22.38 16.60 -11.19
N GLY A 2 -22.50 16.55 -9.86
CA GLY A 2 -21.86 15.52 -9.02
C GLY A 2 -20.34 15.41 -8.84
N ASP A 3 -19.57 16.49 -8.72
CA ASP A 3 -18.20 16.40 -8.19
C ASP A 3 -18.19 16.64 -6.68
N ALA A 4 -18.18 15.57 -5.88
CA ALA A 4 -17.99 15.63 -4.42
C ALA A 4 -17.00 14.57 -3.94
N PHE A 5 -15.85 14.45 -4.59
CA PHE A 5 -14.69 13.74 -4.04
C PHE A 5 -13.80 14.74 -3.31
N ASN A 6 -14.17 15.16 -2.10
CA ASN A 6 -13.21 15.71 -1.14
C ASN A 6 -13.79 15.77 0.28
N SER A 7 -14.02 14.59 0.87
CA SER A 7 -13.80 14.46 2.31
C SER A 7 -12.33 14.11 2.49
N SER A 8 -11.50 15.11 2.80
CA SER A 8 -10.10 14.95 3.19
C SER A 8 -10.02 14.20 4.53
N SER A 9 -10.41 12.93 4.54
CA SER A 9 -10.21 12.07 5.69
C SER A 9 -8.73 11.72 5.75
N SER A 10 -8.05 12.19 6.80
CA SER A 10 -6.64 11.87 7.02
C SER A 10 -6.49 10.40 7.38
N PHE A 11 -5.88 9.63 6.49
CA PHE A 11 -5.50 8.24 6.73
C PHE A 11 -3.98 8.09 6.57
N TRP A 12 -3.39 7.16 7.33
CA TRP A 12 -1.96 6.86 7.24
C TRP A 12 -1.71 5.36 7.13
N ILE A 13 -0.52 5.00 6.66
CA ILE A 13 -0.06 3.61 6.67
C ILE A 13 0.40 3.30 8.09
N GLY A 14 -0.34 2.45 8.79
CA GLY A 14 -0.04 2.08 10.18
C GLY A 14 0.73 0.78 10.30
N ASN A 15 0.45 -0.18 9.41
CA ASN A 15 1.10 -1.49 9.40
C ASN A 15 1.46 -1.92 7.97
N VAL A 16 2.54 -2.70 7.86
CA VAL A 16 2.98 -3.31 6.61
C VAL A 16 3.31 -4.77 6.86
N SER A 17 2.54 -5.68 6.26
CA SER A 17 2.94 -7.08 6.18
C SER A 17 3.77 -7.26 4.92
N SER A 18 4.92 -7.92 5.01
CA SER A 18 5.76 -8.15 3.84
C SER A 18 6.58 -9.42 3.93
N GLN A 19 6.78 -10.07 2.80
CA GLN A 19 7.69 -11.21 2.63
C GLN A 19 8.67 -10.93 1.49
N SER A 20 9.86 -11.52 1.60
CA SER A 20 10.92 -11.37 0.61
C SER A 20 11.20 -12.69 -0.08
N TYR A 21 11.34 -12.65 -1.41
CA TYR A 21 11.67 -13.82 -2.23
C TYR A 21 12.57 -13.41 -3.40
N ASN A 22 13.74 -14.05 -3.56
CA ASN A 22 14.68 -13.84 -4.66
C ASN A 22 14.91 -12.35 -5.02
N ASN A 23 15.30 -11.54 -4.03
CA ASN A 23 15.51 -10.08 -4.13
C ASN A 23 14.25 -9.24 -4.43
N GLY A 24 13.09 -9.88 -4.61
CA GLY A 24 11.79 -9.22 -4.60
C GLY A 24 11.19 -9.17 -3.21
N ARG A 25 10.26 -8.24 -3.00
CA ARG A 25 9.46 -8.11 -1.78
C ARG A 25 8.01 -7.94 -2.18
N PHE A 26 7.10 -8.65 -1.54
CA PHE A 26 5.66 -8.44 -1.73
C PHE A 26 4.98 -8.31 -0.38
N GLY A 27 3.80 -7.72 -0.37
CA GLY A 27 3.10 -7.50 0.89
C GLY A 27 1.88 -6.63 0.78
N THR A 28 1.41 -6.17 1.94
CA THR A 28 0.16 -5.43 2.09
C THR A 28 0.38 -4.21 2.98
N TYR A 29 -0.05 -3.05 2.50
CA TYR A 29 -0.23 -1.82 3.25
C TYR A 29 -1.60 -1.81 3.91
N TYR A 30 -1.65 -1.44 5.19
CA TYR A 30 -2.89 -1.26 5.94
C TYR A 30 -3.06 0.22 6.29
N TYR A 31 -4.15 0.81 5.81
CA TYR A 31 -4.48 2.21 5.99
C TYR A 31 -5.45 2.38 7.15
N TRP A 32 -5.11 3.25 8.09
CA TRP A 32 -5.88 3.49 9.31
C TRP A 32 -6.26 4.97 9.39
N ASP A 33 -7.41 5.25 9.99
CA ASP A 33 -7.82 6.62 10.34
C ASP A 33 -7.34 7.03 11.74
N ILE A 34 -7.58 8.31 12.09
CA ILE A 34 -7.26 8.92 13.40
C ILE A 34 -7.86 8.14 14.58
N GLN A 35 -8.97 7.43 14.35
CA GLN A 35 -9.70 6.68 15.36
C GLN A 35 -9.24 5.22 15.48
N GLY A 36 -8.28 4.78 14.65
CA GLY A 36 -7.79 3.41 14.66
C GLY A 36 -8.66 2.42 13.89
N ASN A 37 -9.54 2.89 13.00
CA ASN A 37 -10.32 2.02 12.12
C ASN A 37 -9.54 1.74 10.83
N LEU A 38 -9.54 0.48 10.39
CA LEU A 38 -8.98 0.09 9.09
C LEU A 38 -9.86 0.67 7.97
N LYS A 39 -9.29 1.52 7.11
CA LYS A 39 -9.97 2.11 5.95
C LYS A 39 -9.75 1.36 4.66
N GLY A 40 -8.70 0.55 4.59
CA GLY A 40 -8.46 -0.30 3.44
C GLY A 40 -7.08 -0.89 3.43
N THR A 41 -6.85 -1.76 2.45
CA THR A 41 -5.54 -2.34 2.21
C THR A 41 -5.07 -2.11 0.77
N ARG A 42 -3.76 -2.15 0.55
CA ARG A 42 -3.17 -2.15 -0.81
C ARG A 42 -2.06 -3.15 -0.89
N GLY A 43 -2.05 -3.91 -1.96
CA GLY A 43 -1.02 -4.89 -2.25
C GLY A 43 0.16 -4.17 -2.86
N PHE A 44 1.36 -4.66 -2.59
CA PHE A 44 2.53 -4.24 -3.31
C PHE A 44 3.38 -5.42 -3.75
N LEU A 45 4.01 -5.25 -4.90
CA LEU A 45 5.06 -6.12 -5.42
C LEU A 45 6.25 -5.23 -5.79
N ASP A 46 7.37 -5.49 -5.16
CA ASP A 46 8.66 -4.84 -5.38
C ASP A 46 9.58 -5.87 -6.04
N LEU A 47 9.89 -5.65 -7.30
CA LEU A 47 10.83 -6.48 -8.05
C LEU A 47 12.15 -5.71 -8.12
N SER A 48 13.02 -5.94 -7.13
CA SER A 48 14.38 -5.41 -7.14
C SER A 48 15.32 -6.48 -7.70
N GLY A 49 15.64 -6.38 -8.99
CA GLY A 49 16.68 -7.21 -9.60
C GLY A 49 18.04 -6.72 -9.10
N GLY A 50 18.85 -7.60 -8.49
CA GLY A 50 20.15 -7.26 -7.91
C GLY A 50 20.93 -6.20 -8.72
N LYS A 51 21.23 -5.07 -8.06
CA LYS A 51 21.97 -3.90 -8.56
C LYS A 51 21.29 -3.02 -9.63
N LYS A 52 20.05 -3.25 -10.07
CA LYS A 52 19.34 -2.36 -11.02
C LYS A 52 18.01 -1.85 -10.48
N ARG A 53 17.61 -0.65 -10.95
CA ARG A 53 16.37 0.06 -10.59
C ARG A 53 15.20 -0.91 -10.46
N GLY A 54 14.71 -1.09 -9.23
CA GLY A 54 13.55 -1.94 -8.96
C GLY A 54 12.26 -1.27 -9.42
N VAL A 55 11.28 -2.08 -9.78
CA VAL A 55 9.92 -1.61 -10.06
C VAL A 55 9.04 -2.01 -8.89
N LYS A 56 8.35 -1.03 -8.33
CA LYS A 56 7.36 -1.25 -7.28
C LYS A 56 5.97 -0.97 -7.81
N LEU A 57 5.16 -2.00 -7.87
CA LEU A 57 3.76 -1.93 -8.23
C LEU A 57 2.93 -1.88 -6.95
N VAL A 58 1.99 -0.95 -6.89
CA VAL A 58 1.00 -0.85 -5.81
C VAL A 58 -0.37 -0.93 -6.45
N PHE A 59 -1.23 -1.79 -5.91
CA PHE A 59 -2.53 -2.08 -6.50
C PHE A 59 -3.59 -2.27 -5.42
N PRO A 60 -4.89 -2.09 -5.76
CA PRO A 60 -5.98 -2.37 -4.84
C PRO A 60 -5.89 -3.82 -4.35
N TRP A 61 -6.01 -4.00 -3.03
CA TRP A 61 -6.01 -5.29 -2.36
C TRP A 61 -7.12 -5.23 -1.32
N ARG A 62 -7.71 -6.39 -1.03
CA ARG A 62 -9.00 -6.55 -0.32
C ARG A 62 -9.24 -5.55 0.82
#